data_AF-A0A5J4KNK4-F1
#
_entry.id   AF-A0A5J4KNK4-F1
#
_cell.length_a   1.000
_cell.length_b   1.000
_cell.length_c   1.000
_cell.angle_alpha   90.00
_cell.angle_beta   90.00
_cell.angle_gamma   90.00
#
_symmetry.space_group_name_H-M   'P 1'
#
loop_
_entity.id
_entity.type
_entity.pdbx_description
1 polymer ?
#
loop_
_entity_poly.entity_id
_entity_poly.type
_entity_poly.pdbx_seq_one_letter_code
_entity_poly.pdbx_strand_id
1 'polypeptide(L)'
;MIVASVISLHTLQDMLHVIGYPAIALFIMIECVGIPIPGETMLLLASFYAATDPALQLPIVIACAAFGAIMGDNIGYYIGRTGGRAVVARFGRYFFIKMEHLEIAERFFARHGAKTVFFGRFISLLRIFSAFLAGVNRMHWRTFMLYNGLGG
;
A
#
# COMPACT_ATOMS: atom_id res chain seq x y z
N MET A 1 9.26 -9.16 -17.07
CA MET A 1 8.52 -10.21 -17.80
C MET A 1 8.45 -11.55 -17.07
N ILE A 2 9.46 -11.99 -16.30
CA ILE A 2 9.45 -13.32 -15.64
C ILE A 2 8.70 -13.34 -14.30
N VAL A 3 8.58 -12.20 -13.60
CA VAL A 3 7.84 -12.13 -12.32
C VAL A 3 6.31 -12.21 -12.51
N ALA A 4 5.81 -11.74 -13.67
CA ALA A 4 4.38 -11.76 -14.00
C ALA A 4 3.85 -13.17 -14.36
N SER A 5 4.73 -14.11 -14.71
CA SER A 5 4.35 -15.47 -15.15
C SER A 5 4.35 -16.51 -14.02
N VAL A 6 4.88 -16.19 -12.83
CA VAL A 6 4.92 -17.13 -11.69
C VAL A 6 3.72 -16.95 -10.75
N ILE A 7 3.04 -15.79 -10.79
CA ILE A 7 1.76 -15.55 -10.11
C ILE A 7 0.63 -15.83 -11.10
N SER A 8 0.48 -17.09 -11.46
CA SER A 8 -0.59 -17.55 -12.36
C SER A 8 -1.95 -17.22 -11.74
N LEU A 9 -2.94 -16.85 -12.56
CA LEU A 9 -4.35 -16.66 -12.14
C LEU A 9 -4.86 -17.83 -11.28
N HIS A 10 -4.38 -19.04 -11.56
CA HIS A 10 -4.65 -20.25 -10.79
C HIS A 10 -4.20 -20.16 -9.32
N THR A 11 -3.02 -19.60 -9.04
CA THR A 11 -2.50 -19.44 -7.67
C THR A 11 -3.31 -18.45 -6.86
N LEU A 12 -3.78 -17.36 -7.50
CA LEU A 12 -4.67 -16.39 -6.86
C LEU A 12 -6.04 -17.00 -6.58
N GLN A 13 -6.56 -17.80 -7.49
CA GLN A 13 -7.83 -18.54 -7.33
C GLN A 13 -7.75 -19.59 -6.22
N ASP A 14 -6.67 -20.37 -6.16
CA ASP A 14 -6.43 -21.34 -5.08
C ASP A 14 -6.29 -20.67 -3.71
N MET A 15 -5.59 -19.52 -3.64
CA MET A 15 -5.48 -18.74 -2.39
C MET A 15 -6.83 -18.14 -1.96
N LEU A 16 -7.66 -17.70 -2.90
CA LEU A 16 -9.03 -17.27 -2.61
C LEU A 16 -9.90 -18.42 -2.09
N HIS A 17 -9.75 -19.63 -2.65
CA HIS A 17 -10.48 -20.82 -2.21
C HIS A 17 -10.01 -21.38 -0.87
N VAL A 18 -8.71 -21.29 -0.54
CA VAL A 18 -8.12 -21.88 0.68
C VAL A 18 -8.05 -20.88 1.84
N ILE A 19 -7.84 -19.59 1.56
CA ILE A 19 -7.54 -18.56 2.56
C ILE A 19 -8.63 -17.47 2.61
N GLY A 20 -9.43 -17.28 1.56
CA GLY A 20 -10.58 -16.36 1.56
C GLY A 20 -10.18 -14.91 1.87
N TYR A 21 -10.87 -14.29 2.83
CA TYR A 21 -10.69 -12.88 3.23
C TYR A 21 -9.28 -12.51 3.75
N PRO A 22 -8.59 -13.32 4.58
CA PRO A 22 -7.24 -13.01 5.03
C PRO A 22 -6.20 -12.85 3.92
N ALA A 23 -6.32 -13.56 2.79
CA ALA A 23 -5.41 -13.39 1.66
C ALA A 23 -5.56 -11.99 1.04
N ILE A 24 -6.79 -11.51 0.91
CA ILE A 24 -7.08 -10.15 0.40
C ILE A 24 -6.42 -9.11 1.30
N ALA A 25 -6.63 -9.23 2.62
CA ALA A 25 -6.02 -8.32 3.59
C ALA A 25 -4.48 -8.35 3.52
N LEU A 26 -3.87 -9.53 3.41
CA LEU A 26 -2.41 -9.68 3.36
C LEU A 26 -1.81 -9.09 2.09
N PHE A 27 -2.40 -9.36 0.91
CA PHE A 27 -1.91 -8.84 -0.36
C PHE A 27 -1.97 -7.31 -0.39
N ILE A 28 -3.10 -6.74 0.03
CA ILE A 28 -3.27 -5.28 0.10
C ILE A 28 -2.32 -4.67 1.14
N MET A 29 -2.15 -5.33 2.29
CA MET A 29 -1.19 -4.89 3.30
C MET A 29 0.23 -4.83 2.74
N ILE A 30 0.68 -5.87 2.05
CA ILE A 30 2.03 -5.92 1.46
C ILE A 30 2.19 -4.86 0.36
N GLU A 31 1.15 -4.64 -0.45
CA GLU A 31 1.14 -3.57 -1.45
C GLU A 31 1.31 -2.19 -0.79
N CYS A 32 0.47 -1.89 0.21
CA CYS A 32 0.48 -0.63 0.95
C CYS A 32 1.78 -0.39 1.75
N VAL A 33 2.51 -1.46 2.13
CA VAL A 33 3.82 -1.32 2.78
C VAL A 33 4.87 -0.69 1.86
N GLY A 34 4.74 -0.85 0.54
CA GLY A 34 5.78 -0.39 -0.39
C GLY A 34 6.07 -1.35 -1.54
N ILE A 35 5.63 -2.61 -1.44
CA ILE A 35 6.06 -3.66 -2.36
C ILE A 35 5.09 -3.69 -3.54
N PRO A 36 5.57 -3.54 -4.80
CA PRO A 36 4.71 -3.57 -5.98
C PRO A 36 4.24 -5.00 -6.26
N ILE A 37 3.25 -5.46 -5.51
CA ILE A 37 2.51 -6.71 -5.69
C ILE A 37 1.17 -6.36 -6.35
N PRO A 38 0.62 -7.22 -7.23
CA PRO A 38 -0.70 -7.01 -7.83
C PRO A 38 -1.86 -7.20 -6.82
N GLY A 39 -1.93 -6.38 -5.76
CA GLY A 39 -3.01 -6.41 -4.78
C GLY A 39 -4.32 -5.82 -5.31
N GLU A 40 -4.27 -4.77 -6.15
CA GLU A 40 -5.44 -4.27 -6.89
C GLU A 40 -6.08 -5.34 -7.78
N THR A 41 -5.27 -6.14 -8.47
CA THR A 41 -5.76 -7.28 -9.27
C THR A 41 -6.42 -8.33 -8.39
N MET A 42 -5.86 -8.63 -7.21
CA MET A 42 -6.46 -9.55 -6.24
C MET A 42 -7.80 -9.03 -5.73
N LEU A 43 -7.92 -7.73 -5.46
CA LEU A 43 -9.16 -7.10 -5.02
C LEU A 43 -10.23 -7.12 -6.12
N LEU A 44 -9.86 -6.88 -7.38
CA LEU A 44 -10.75 -6.99 -8.53
C LEU A 44 -11.27 -8.42 -8.70
N LEU A 45 -10.38 -9.41 -8.62
CA LEU A 45 -10.75 -10.83 -8.67
C LEU A 45 -11.66 -11.22 -7.51
N ALA A 46 -11.34 -10.81 -6.29
CA ALA A 46 -12.17 -11.05 -5.12
C ALA A 46 -13.56 -10.42 -5.22
N SER A 47 -13.65 -9.20 -5.76
CA SER A 47 -14.92 -8.50 -5.95
C SER A 47 -15.78 -9.16 -7.04
N PHE A 48 -15.16 -9.60 -8.13
CA PHE A 48 -15.83 -10.36 -9.19
C PHE A 48 -16.33 -11.72 -8.67
N TYR A 49 -15.53 -12.39 -7.85
CA TYR A 49 -15.89 -13.66 -7.24
C TYR A 49 -17.02 -13.50 -6.21
N ALA A 50 -16.98 -12.45 -5.38
CA ALA A 50 -18.06 -12.09 -4.45
C ALA A 50 -19.40 -11.78 -5.14
N ALA A 51 -19.37 -11.36 -6.41
CA ALA A 51 -20.58 -11.15 -7.19
C ALA A 51 -21.19 -12.46 -7.74
N THR A 52 -20.41 -13.54 -7.79
CA THR A 52 -20.79 -14.81 -8.44
C THR A 52 -21.03 -15.94 -7.43
N ASP A 53 -20.33 -15.92 -6.29
CA ASP A 53 -20.40 -16.94 -5.25
C ASP A 53 -20.99 -16.36 -3.94
N PRO A 54 -22.08 -16.94 -3.38
CA PRO A 54 -22.65 -16.54 -2.09
C PRO A 54 -21.69 -16.67 -0.89
N ALA A 55 -20.60 -17.45 -1.02
CA ALA A 55 -19.63 -17.65 0.05
C ALA A 55 -18.78 -16.39 0.34
N LEU A 56 -18.61 -15.50 -0.64
CA LEU A 56 -17.88 -14.24 -0.48
C LEU A 56 -18.84 -13.05 -0.39
N GLN A 57 -18.92 -12.43 0.78
CA GLN A 57 -19.69 -11.23 1.01
C GLN A 57 -18.85 -10.00 0.68
N LEU A 58 -19.30 -9.20 -0.28
CA LEU A 58 -18.66 -7.94 -0.68
C LEU A 58 -18.36 -7.00 0.51
N PRO A 59 -19.25 -6.83 1.52
CA PRO A 59 -18.93 -6.02 2.69
C PRO A 59 -17.69 -6.49 3.47
N ILE A 60 -17.47 -7.81 3.56
CA ILE A 60 -16.33 -8.38 4.29
C ILE A 60 -15.05 -8.21 3.46
N VAL A 61 -15.13 -8.35 2.14
CA VAL A 61 -14.01 -8.03 1.23
C VAL A 61 -13.56 -6.59 1.41
N ILE A 62 -14.51 -5.65 1.42
CA ILE A 62 -14.22 -4.22 1.64
C ILE A 62 -13.59 -3.99 3.01
N ALA A 63 -14.14 -4.59 4.07
CA ALA A 63 -13.60 -4.45 5.43
C ALA A 63 -12.16 -4.99 5.54
N CYS A 64 -11.88 -6.16 4.95
CA CYS A 64 -10.54 -6.76 4.94
C CYS A 64 -9.56 -5.95 4.09
N ALA A 65 -10.00 -5.41 2.96
CA ALA A 65 -9.20 -4.51 2.13
C ALA A 65 -8.84 -3.21 2.88
N ALA A 66 -9.82 -2.58 3.52
CA ALA A 66 -9.61 -1.39 4.33
C ALA A 66 -8.64 -1.68 5.49
N PHE A 67 -8.82 -2.80 6.19
CA PHE A 67 -7.93 -3.21 7.27
C PHE A 67 -6.50 -3.45 6.78
N GLY A 68 -6.32 -4.19 5.68
CA GLY A 68 -5.02 -4.43 5.07
C GLY A 68 -4.33 -3.14 4.67
N ALA A 69 -5.06 -2.21 4.04
CA ALA A 69 -4.53 -0.91 3.65
C ALA A 69 -4.08 -0.08 4.87
N ILE A 70 -4.92 0.03 5.91
CA ILE A 70 -4.59 0.76 7.13
C ILE A 70 -3.35 0.16 7.81
N MET A 71 -3.28 -1.16 7.94
CA MET A 71 -2.13 -1.84 8.55
C MET A 71 -0.87 -1.65 7.71
N GLY A 72 -0.95 -1.81 6.40
CA GLY A 72 0.17 -1.64 5.49
C GLY A 72 0.71 -0.21 5.50
N ASP A 73 -0.18 0.78 5.45
CA ASP A 73 0.16 2.20 5.53
C ASP A 73 0.86 2.53 6.86
N ASN A 74 0.39 1.96 7.97
CA ASN A 74 1.03 2.13 9.29
C ASN A 74 2.43 1.54 9.34
N ILE A 75 2.62 0.34 8.77
CA ILE A 75 3.93 -0.31 8.68
C ILE A 75 4.86 0.52 7.78
N GLY A 76 4.41 0.95 6.60
CA GLY A 76 5.17 1.80 5.69
C GLY A 76 5.58 3.13 6.34
N TYR A 77 4.67 3.76 7.08
CA TYR A 77 4.96 4.94 7.88
C TYR A 77 6.01 4.68 8.96
N TYR A 78 5.92 3.56 9.68
CA TYR A 78 6.88 3.23 10.72
C TYR A 78 8.27 2.93 10.13
N ILE A 79 8.33 2.20 9.01
CA ILE A 79 9.56 1.94 8.26
C ILE A 79 10.17 3.26 7.78
N GLY A 80 9.37 4.18 7.25
CA GLY A 80 9.83 5.51 6.86
C GLY A 80 10.35 6.32 8.04
N ARG A 81 9.68 6.26 9.20
CA ARG A 81 10.02 7.02 10.41
C ARG A 81 11.27 6.51 11.12
N THR A 82 11.46 5.21 11.18
CA THR A 82 12.60 4.56 11.83
C THR A 82 13.79 4.42 10.89
N GLY A 83 13.52 4.03 9.64
CA GLY A 83 14.53 3.80 8.61
C GLY A 83 15.00 5.06 7.91
N GLY A 84 14.12 6.05 7.74
CA GLY A 84 14.44 7.36 7.18
C GLY A 84 15.29 7.32 5.90
N ARG A 85 16.27 8.23 5.84
CA ARG A 85 17.27 8.28 4.76
C ARG A 85 18.16 7.02 4.70
N ALA A 86 18.38 6.32 5.82
CA ALA A 86 19.24 5.13 5.84
C ALA A 86 18.63 3.94 5.09
N VAL A 87 17.30 3.77 5.13
CA VAL A 87 16.60 2.75 4.34
C VAL A 87 16.64 3.08 2.85
N VAL A 88 16.46 4.35 2.46
CA VAL A 88 16.60 4.74 1.04
C VAL A 88 18.05 4.60 0.56
N ALA A 89 19.03 4.89 1.39
CA ALA A 89 20.44 4.68 1.04
C ALA A 89 20.78 3.20 0.82
N ARG A 90 20.16 2.29 1.58
CA ARG A 90 20.44 0.84 1.53
C ARG A 90 19.56 0.08 0.53
N PHE A 91 18.30 0.45 0.41
CA PHE A 91 17.28 -0.24 -0.40
C PHE A 91 16.73 0.60 -1.56
N GLY A 92 17.14 1.86 -1.73
CA GLY A 92 16.68 2.73 -2.82
C GLY A 92 16.93 2.15 -4.21
N ARG A 93 17.97 1.33 -4.37
CA ARG A 93 18.24 0.59 -5.61
C ARG A 93 17.18 -0.48 -5.93
N TYR A 94 16.53 -1.06 -4.91
CA TYR A 94 15.46 -2.05 -5.10
C TYR A 94 14.12 -1.39 -5.42
N PHE A 95 13.88 -0.20 -4.87
CA PHE A 95 12.66 0.58 -5.11
C PHE A 95 12.79 1.62 -6.24
N PHE A 96 13.91 1.63 -6.97
CA PHE A 96 14.25 2.65 -7.99
C PHE A 96 14.19 4.11 -7.47
N ILE A 97 14.31 4.32 -6.16
CA ILE A 97 14.33 5.65 -5.54
C ILE A 97 15.78 6.14 -5.45
N LYS A 98 16.08 7.22 -6.18
CA LYS A 98 17.36 7.95 -6.03
C LYS A 98 17.26 8.96 -4.89
N MET A 99 18.40 9.27 -4.27
CA MET A 99 18.46 10.26 -3.18
C MET A 99 17.99 11.66 -3.60
N GLU A 100 18.27 12.09 -4.83
CA GLU A 100 17.78 13.39 -5.33
C GLU A 100 16.26 13.48 -5.33
N HIS A 101 15.55 12.39 -5.66
CA HIS A 101 14.10 12.35 -5.63
C HIS A 101 13.58 12.38 -4.19
N LEU A 102 14.30 11.76 -3.25
CA LEU A 102 13.96 11.84 -1.83
C LEU A 102 14.07 13.27 -1.29
N GLU A 103 15.12 14.00 -1.63
CA GLU A 103 15.27 15.40 -1.21
C GLU A 103 14.20 16.32 -1.79
N ILE A 104 13.81 16.11 -3.05
CA ILE A 104 12.70 16.84 -3.67
C ILE A 104 11.40 16.49 -2.95
N ALA A 105 11.16 15.20 -2.68
CA ALA A 105 9.97 14.75 -1.99
C ALA A 105 9.91 15.31 -0.55
N GLU A 106 11.00 15.29 0.20
CA GLU A 106 11.12 15.89 1.54
C GLU A 106 10.84 17.40 1.52
N ARG A 107 11.42 18.16 0.57
CA ARG A 107 11.14 19.59 0.43
C ARG A 107 9.68 19.87 0.09
N PHE A 108 9.08 19.04 -0.77
CA PHE A 108 7.67 19.16 -1.10
C PHE A 108 6.78 18.81 0.10
N PHE A 109 7.11 17.76 0.84
CA PHE A 109 6.42 17.33 2.05
C PHE A 109 6.53 18.35 3.18
N ALA A 110 7.66 19.02 3.32
CA ALA A 110 7.85 20.09 4.29
C ALA A 110 6.88 21.27 4.07
N ARG A 111 6.50 21.54 2.81
CA ARG A 111 5.54 22.61 2.45
C ARG A 111 4.09 22.13 2.35
N HIS A 112 3.85 20.89 1.93
CA HIS A 112 2.53 20.38 1.56
C HIS A 112 2.13 19.08 2.25
N GLY A 113 2.88 18.58 3.24
CA GLY A 113 2.82 17.20 3.73
C GLY A 113 1.41 16.61 3.91
N ALA A 114 0.51 17.30 4.60
CA ALA A 114 -0.87 16.86 4.76
C ALA A 114 -1.64 16.74 3.44
N LYS A 115 -1.50 17.73 2.54
CA LYS A 115 -2.08 17.71 1.19
C LYS A 115 -1.44 16.60 0.36
N THR A 116 -0.14 16.37 0.50
CA THR A 116 0.57 15.30 -0.22
C THR A 116 0.07 13.91 0.16
N VAL A 117 -0.24 13.65 1.43
CA VAL A 117 -0.86 12.39 1.86
C VAL A 117 -2.25 12.22 1.24
N PHE A 118 -3.08 13.27 1.31
CA PHE A 118 -4.44 13.24 0.78
C PHE A 118 -4.47 13.05 -0.75
N PHE A 119 -3.76 13.90 -1.50
CA PHE A 119 -3.73 13.83 -2.95
C PHE A 119 -2.94 12.63 -3.47
N GLY A 120 -1.91 12.19 -2.74
CA GLY A 120 -1.12 11.01 -3.08
C GLY A 120 -1.97 9.75 -3.14
N ARG A 121 -3.07 9.69 -2.39
CA ARG A 121 -3.97 8.54 -2.35
C ARG A 121 -4.74 8.29 -3.66
N PHE A 122 -4.94 9.33 -4.47
CA PHE A 122 -5.58 9.25 -5.78
C PHE A 122 -4.63 8.80 -6.91
N ILE A 123 -3.33 8.70 -6.63
CA ILE A 123 -2.31 8.33 -7.62
C ILE A 123 -1.66 7.04 -7.13
N SER A 124 -1.91 5.90 -7.80
CA SER A 124 -1.53 4.56 -7.30
C SER A 124 -0.07 4.45 -6.86
N LEU A 125 0.87 5.02 -7.62
CA LEU A 125 2.29 5.07 -7.24
C LEU A 125 2.55 5.95 -6.01
N LEU A 126 1.96 7.15 -5.97
CA LEU A 126 2.17 8.07 -4.84
C LEU A 126 1.51 7.57 -3.57
N ARG A 127 0.41 6.81 -3.64
CA ARG A 127 -0.27 6.21 -2.50
C ARG A 127 0.70 5.34 -1.71
N ILE A 128 1.37 4.42 -2.39
CA ILE A 128 2.34 3.48 -1.79
C ILE A 128 3.51 4.23 -1.13
N PHE A 129 3.98 5.32 -1.75
CA PHE A 129 5.06 6.12 -1.19
C PHE A 129 4.62 7.14 -0.13
N SER A 130 3.33 7.48 -0.06
CA SER A 130 2.82 8.55 0.81
C SER A 130 3.05 8.24 2.30
N ALA A 131 2.78 7.00 2.71
CA ALA A 131 3.01 6.52 4.06
C ALA A 131 4.49 6.55 4.43
N PHE A 132 5.34 6.01 3.55
CA PHE A 132 6.79 6.03 3.73
C PHE A 132 7.33 7.45 3.85
N LEU A 133 6.98 8.35 2.93
CA LEU A 133 7.42 9.75 2.94
C LEU A 133 6.91 10.52 4.17
N ALA A 134 5.67 10.28 4.60
CA ALA A 134 5.14 10.84 5.84
C ALA A 134 5.96 10.39 7.06
N GLY A 135 6.38 9.12 7.07
CA GLY A 135 7.30 8.56 8.06
C GLY A 135 8.66 9.24 8.03
N VAL A 136 9.31 9.31 6.86
CA VAL A 136 10.64 9.93 6.67
C VAL A 136 10.65 11.37 7.17
N ASN A 137 9.59 12.12 6.89
CA ASN A 137 9.43 13.52 7.34
C ASN A 137 8.96 13.66 8.81
N ARG A 138 8.87 12.55 9.56
CA ARG A 138 8.42 12.50 10.96
C ARG A 138 7.09 13.22 11.22
N MET A 139 6.17 13.17 10.25
CA MET A 139 4.82 13.73 10.40
C MET A 139 4.12 13.12 11.60
N HIS A 140 3.33 13.88 12.36
CA HIS A 140 2.57 13.31 13.48
C HIS A 140 1.63 12.19 13.02
N TRP A 141 1.70 11.02 13.66
CA TRP A 141 0.95 9.82 13.28
C TRP A 141 -0.56 10.06 13.19
N ARG A 142 -1.13 10.85 14.12
CA ARG A 142 -2.56 11.21 14.10
C ARG A 142 -2.93 12.01 12.86
N THR A 143 -2.09 12.98 12.48
CA THR A 143 -2.30 13.78 11.27
C THR A 143 -2.19 12.89 10.05
N PHE A 144 -1.19 12.00 10.00
CA PHE A 144 -1.07 11.02 8.92
C PHE A 144 -2.35 10.17 8.80
N MET A 145 -2.79 9.51 9.88
CA MET A 145 -4.02 8.69 9.86
C MET A 145 -5.26 9.47 9.45
N LEU A 146 -5.42 10.71 9.89
CA LEU A 146 -6.57 11.54 9.50
C LEU A 146 -6.57 11.83 8.01
N TYR A 147 -5.46 12.33 7.44
CA TYR A 147 -5.39 12.63 6.01
C TYR A 147 -5.37 11.36 5.14
N ASN A 148 -4.79 10.28 5.66
CA ASN A 148 -4.80 8.98 5.01
C ASN A 148 -6.21 8.37 4.98
N GLY A 149 -6.95 8.46 6.09
CA GLY A 149 -8.34 8.02 6.16
C GLY A 149 -9.28 8.89 5.34
N LEU A 150 -9.07 10.21 5.29
CA LEU A 150 -9.90 11.12 4.49
C LEU A 150 -9.73 10.94 2.97
N GLY A 151 -8.58 10.44 2.52
CA GLY A 151 -8.36 10.14 1.10
C GLY A 151 -8.75 8.72 0.69
N GLY A 152 -9.28 7.90 1.61
CA GLY A 152 -9.62 6.49 1.39
C GLY A 152 -11.10 6.20 1.55
#